data_AF-A0A838TUP4-F1
#
_entry.id   AF-A0A838TUP4-F1
#
_cell.length_a   1.000
_cell.length_b   1.000
_cell.length_c   1.000
_cell.angle_alpha   90.00
_cell.angle_beta   90.00
_cell.angle_gamma   90.00
#
_symmetry.space_group_name_H-M   'P 1'
#
loop_
_entity.id
_entity.type
_entity.pdbx_description
1 polymer ?
#
loop_
_entity_poly.entity_id
_entity_poly.type
_entity_poly.pdbx_seq_one_letter_code
_entity_poly.pdbx_strand_id
1 'polypeptide(L)'
;MNAAFKQLRADKIIRLGMTISLALILLHAVYLAFFYLSLPPVLPLYNQMPWGESRLGSRLEILIPLATTIIFFFINYILLAKLYSTMPLVSRMISVTTLLLSLVSIIFIVRTLQLIL
;
A
#
# COMPACT_ATOMS: atom_id res chain seq x y z
N MET A 1 0.74 6.45 26.68
CA MET A 1 1.00 6.72 25.24
C MET A 1 2.20 7.66 25.14
N ASN A 2 3.31 7.20 24.55
CA ASN A 2 4.57 7.95 24.49
C ASN A 2 4.35 9.34 23.85
N ALA A 3 5.03 10.37 24.36
CA ALA A 3 4.90 11.77 23.92
C ALA A 3 5.01 11.92 22.38
N ALA A 4 5.85 11.10 21.75
CA ALA A 4 6.00 11.03 20.30
C ALA A 4 4.68 10.75 19.56
N PHE A 5 3.87 9.78 20.01
CA PHE A 5 2.59 9.45 19.37
C PHE A 5 1.55 10.57 19.50
N LYS A 6 1.61 11.36 20.58
CA LYS A 6 0.74 12.53 20.75
C LYS A 6 1.12 13.64 19.77
N GLN A 7 2.41 13.84 19.53
CA GLN A 7 2.92 14.81 18.56
C GLN A 7 2.55 14.43 17.12
N LEU A 8 2.62 13.14 16.76
CA LEU A 8 2.17 12.65 15.45
C LEU A 8 0.70 12.94 15.18
N ARG A 9 -0.17 12.72 16.17
CA ARG A 9 -1.61 13.00 16.04
C ARG A 9 -1.90 14.49 15.90
N ALA A 10 -1.02 15.36 16.36
CA ALA A 10 -1.17 16.81 16.22
C ALA A 10 -0.82 17.28 14.79
N ASP A 11 0.17 16.66 14.14
CA ASP A 11 0.57 17.01 12.77
C ASP A 11 -0.51 16.61 11.75
N LYS A 12 -1.12 17.62 11.11
CA LYS A 12 -2.20 17.43 10.14
C LYS A 12 -1.76 16.64 8.91
N ILE A 13 -0.53 16.85 8.43
CA ILE A 13 -0.02 16.19 7.22
C ILE A 13 0.17 14.71 7.50
N ILE A 14 0.86 14.38 8.59
CA ILE A 14 1.10 12.98 8.96
C ILE A 14 -0.21 12.27 9.26
N ARG A 15 -1.09 12.89 10.05
CA ARG A 15 -2.39 12.30 10.39
C ARG A 15 -3.21 12.03 9.13
N LEU A 16 -3.36 13.03 8.25
CA LEU A 16 -4.13 12.87 7.02
C LEU A 16 -3.50 11.83 6.10
N GLY A 17 -2.19 11.90 5.87
CA GLY A 17 -1.47 10.96 5.03
C GLY A 17 -1.63 9.52 5.49
N MET A 18 -1.44 9.25 6.79
CA MET A 18 -1.61 7.90 7.35
C MET A 18 -3.06 7.44 7.35
N THR A 19 -4.02 8.32 7.66
CA THR A 19 -5.45 7.96 7.63
C THR A 19 -5.93 7.64 6.22
N ILE A 20 -5.57 8.45 5.22
CA ILE A 20 -5.92 8.18 3.82
C ILE A 20 -5.22 6.89 3.34
N SER A 21 -3.93 6.70 3.68
CA SER A 21 -3.21 5.47 3.33
C SER A 21 -3.92 4.23 3.88
N LEU A 22 -4.37 4.28 5.14
CA LEU A 22 -5.13 3.19 5.75
C LEU A 22 -6.46 2.96 5.04
N ALA A 23 -7.20 4.02 4.70
CA ALA A 23 -8.44 3.91 3.95
C ALA A 23 -8.23 3.27 2.56
N LEU A 24 -7.15 3.63 1.85
CA LEU A 24 -6.79 3.03 0.56
C LEU A 24 -6.39 1.56 0.69
N ILE A 25 -5.65 1.19 1.74
CA ILE A 25 -5.29 -0.22 2.01
C ILE A 25 -6.55 -1.05 2.30
N LEU A 26 -7.49 -0.52 3.09
CA LEU A 26 -8.76 -1.19 3.37
C LEU A 26 -9.60 -1.32 2.11
N LEU A 27 -9.69 -0.25 1.30
CA LEU A 27 -10.40 -0.28 0.02
C LEU A 27 -9.79 -1.31 -0.92
N HIS A 28 -8.45 -1.38 -1.01
CA HIS A 28 -7.74 -2.40 -1.77
C HIS A 28 -8.11 -3.80 -1.28
N ALA A 29 -8.03 -4.07 0.03
CA ALA A 29 -8.37 -5.37 0.60
C ALA A 29 -9.82 -5.78 0.29
N VAL A 30 -10.79 -4.87 0.45
CA VAL A 30 -12.21 -5.13 0.17
C VAL A 30 -12.43 -5.36 -1.32
N TYR A 31 -11.85 -4.52 -2.19
CA TYR A 31 -11.98 -4.65 -3.64
C TYR A 31 -11.43 -5.99 -4.13
N LEU A 32 -10.24 -6.37 -3.64
CA LEU A 32 -9.64 -7.65 -3.98
C LEU A 32 -10.47 -8.83 -3.46
N ALA A 33 -10.92 -8.79 -2.20
CA ALA A 33 -11.74 -9.85 -1.62
C ALA A 33 -13.06 -10.06 -2.39
N PHE A 34 -13.70 -8.98 -2.85
CA PHE A 34 -14.95 -9.04 -3.61
C PHE A 34 -14.79 -9.81 -4.94
N PHE A 35 -13.71 -9.55 -5.67
CA PHE A 35 -13.45 -10.19 -6.97
C PHE A 35 -12.61 -11.47 -6.89
N TYR A 36 -12.05 -11.80 -5.72
CA TYR A 36 -11.06 -12.86 -5.59
C TYR A 36 -11.55 -14.20 -6.13
N LEU A 37 -12.80 -14.59 -5.82
CA LEU A 37 -13.38 -15.87 -6.23
C LEU A 37 -13.58 -15.99 -7.75
N SER A 38 -13.79 -14.86 -8.43
CA SER A 38 -13.97 -14.78 -9.88
C SER A 38 -12.65 -14.78 -10.65
N LEU A 39 -11.50 -14.74 -9.96
CA LEU A 39 -10.20 -14.69 -10.63
C LEU A 39 -9.83 -16.04 -11.26
N PRO A 40 -9.31 -16.03 -12.50
CA PRO A 40 -8.70 -17.20 -13.09
C PRO A 40 -7.48 -17.65 -12.28
N PRO A 41 -7.04 -18.91 -12.46
CA PRO A 41 -5.88 -19.45 -11.73
C PRO A 41 -4.56 -18.74 -12.07
N VAL A 42 -4.48 -18.11 -13.24
CA VAL A 42 -3.31 -17.38 -13.75
C VAL A 42 -3.68 -15.94 -14.10
N LEU A 43 -2.80 -15.00 -13.75
CA LEU A 43 -3.03 -13.55 -13.86
C LEU A 43 -1.81 -12.85 -14.49
N PRO A 44 -1.99 -11.85 -15.36
CA PRO A 44 -0.89 -11.11 -15.99
C PRO A 44 -0.28 -10.07 -15.04
N LEU A 45 0.39 -10.53 -13.98
CA LEU A 45 0.97 -9.67 -12.93
C LEU A 45 2.31 -9.06 -13.34
N TYR A 46 3.08 -9.73 -14.19
CA TYR A 46 4.46 -9.36 -14.53
C TYR A 46 4.58 -8.78 -15.93
N ASN A 47 3.66 -7.88 -16.28
CA ASN A 47 3.61 -7.24 -17.60
C ASN A 47 4.88 -6.43 -17.96
N GLN A 48 5.77 -6.17 -17.00
CA GLN A 48 7.03 -5.47 -17.23
C GLN A 48 8.22 -6.40 -17.54
N MET A 49 8.06 -7.73 -17.42
CA MET A 49 9.13 -8.67 -17.76
C MET A 49 9.38 -8.71 -19.29
N PRO A 50 10.63 -9.01 -19.72
CA PRO A 50 10.97 -9.17 -21.13
C PRO A 50 10.11 -10.20 -21.87
N TRP A 51 10.04 -10.06 -23.19
CA TRP A 51 9.40 -11.03 -24.05
C TRP A 51 10.18 -12.36 -24.01
N GLY A 52 9.48 -13.47 -23.80
CA GLY A 52 10.08 -14.80 -23.62
C GLY A 52 10.11 -15.29 -22.17
N GLU A 53 9.88 -14.40 -21.20
CA GLU A 53 9.74 -14.77 -19.77
C GLU A 53 8.29 -15.07 -19.40
N SER A 54 8.09 -15.82 -18.31
CA SER A 54 6.76 -16.10 -17.77
C SER A 54 6.14 -14.84 -17.16
N ARG A 55 5.20 -14.21 -17.88
CA ARG A 55 4.51 -12.98 -17.44
C ARG A 55 3.26 -13.24 -16.59
N LEU A 56 2.82 -14.50 -16.55
CA LEU A 56 1.67 -14.96 -15.77
C LEU A 56 2.14 -15.35 -14.38
N GLY A 57 1.51 -14.77 -13.37
CA GLY A 57 1.63 -15.18 -11.97
C GLY A 57 0.44 -16.03 -11.55
N SER A 58 0.60 -16.77 -10.46
CA SER A 58 -0.50 -17.50 -9.85
C SER A 58 -1.54 -16.56 -9.24
N ARG A 59 -2.77 -17.03 -9.07
CA ARG A 59 -3.85 -16.31 -8.38
C ARG A 59 -3.48 -15.83 -6.97
N LEU A 60 -2.55 -16.49 -6.28
CA LEU A 60 -2.11 -16.09 -4.94
C LEU A 60 -1.18 -14.86 -4.97
N GLU A 61 -0.42 -14.68 -6.04
CA GLU A 61 0.57 -13.60 -6.16
C GLU A 61 -0.09 -12.21 -6.27
N ILE A 62 -1.37 -12.13 -6.61
CA ILE A 62 -2.13 -10.87 -6.60
C ILE A 62 -2.24 -10.26 -5.18
N LEU A 63 -1.99 -11.04 -4.13
CA LEU A 63 -1.94 -10.57 -2.74
C LEU A 63 -0.62 -9.85 -2.40
N ILE A 64 0.42 -10.00 -3.21
CA ILE A 64 1.75 -9.43 -2.95
C ILE A 64 1.71 -7.90 -2.81
N PRO A 65 1.06 -7.13 -3.72
CA PRO A 65 0.95 -5.68 -3.58
C PRO A 65 0.22 -5.26 -2.30
N LEU A 66 -0.83 -5.99 -1.90
CA LEU A 66 -1.56 -5.72 -0.66
C LEU A 66 -0.69 -5.99 0.57
N ALA A 67 -0.08 -7.18 0.64
CA ALA A 67 0.76 -7.60 1.75
C ALA A 67 1.97 -6.66 1.94
N THR A 68 2.66 -6.33 0.85
CA THR A 68 3.81 -5.40 0.90
C THR A 68 3.38 -4.01 1.38
N THR A 69 2.26 -3.48 0.87
CA THR A 69 1.75 -2.17 1.30
C THR A 69 1.40 -2.16 2.79
N ILE A 70 0.78 -3.22 3.31
CA ILE A 70 0.48 -3.36 4.75
C ILE A 70 1.77 -3.38 5.58
N ILE A 71 2.77 -4.16 5.17
CA ILE A 71 4.06 -4.25 5.86
C ILE A 71 4.73 -2.87 5.91
N PHE A 72 4.85 -2.21 4.76
CA PHE A 72 5.44 -0.87 4.67
C PHE A 72 4.65 0.16 5.47
N PHE A 73 3.31 0.09 5.51
CA PHE A 73 2.51 0.99 6.33
C PHE A 73 2.87 0.90 7.82
N PHE A 74 2.98 -0.31 8.37
CA PHE A 74 3.35 -0.50 9.78
C PHE A 74 4.80 -0.09 10.07
N ILE A 75 5.74 -0.48 9.20
CA ILE A 75 7.15 -0.09 9.33
C ILE A 75 7.26 1.44 9.32
N ASN A 76 6.64 2.11 8.34
CA ASN A 76 6.67 3.56 8.22
C ASN A 76 5.99 4.24 9.40
N TYR A 77 4.90 3.66 9.93
CA TYR A 77 4.23 4.18 11.13
C TYR A 77 5.11 4.14 12.39
N ILE A 78 5.95 3.11 12.52
CA ILE A 78 6.93 3.02 13.62
C ILE A 78 8.07 4.02 13.38
N LEU A 79 8.58 4.11 12.14
CA LEU A 79 9.68 5.02 11.79
C LEU A 79 9.29 6.50 12.00
N LEU A 80 8.09 6.91 11.56
CA LEU A 80 7.63 8.27 11.77
C LEU A 80 7.51 8.60 13.27
N ALA A 81 7.10 7.65 14.11
CA ALA A 81 7.04 7.87 15.56
C ALA A 81 8.42 8.07 16.20
N LYS A 82 9.44 7.38 15.69
CA LYS A 82 10.82 7.52 16.19
C LYS A 82 11.49 8.80 15.67
N LEU A 83 11.27 9.16 14.41
CA LEU A 83 11.96 10.26 13.74
C LEU A 83 11.28 11.62 13.94
N TYR A 84 10.03 11.68 14.40
CA TYR A 84 9.32 12.96 14.50
C TYR A 84 9.99 13.94 15.48
N SER A 85 10.55 13.45 16.59
CA SER A 85 11.20 14.30 17.59
C SER A 85 12.52 14.91 17.11
N THR A 86 13.22 14.25 16.17
CA THR A 86 14.52 14.70 15.65
C THR A 86 14.41 15.41 14.32
N MET A 87 13.57 14.89 13.41
CA MET A 87 13.45 15.33 12.02
C MET A 87 11.98 15.32 11.56
N PRO A 88 11.18 16.35 11.91
CA PRO A 88 9.77 16.41 11.54
C PRO A 88 9.52 16.41 10.02
N LEU A 89 10.40 17.06 9.25
CA LEU A 89 10.27 17.11 7.79
C LEU A 89 10.38 15.72 7.15
N VAL A 90 11.35 14.91 7.58
CA VAL A 90 11.53 13.52 7.11
C VAL A 90 10.31 12.68 7.48
N SER A 91 9.75 12.86 8.67
CA SER A 91 8.54 12.14 9.09
C SER A 91 7.32 12.47 8.22
N ARG A 92 7.18 13.73 7.79
CA ARG A 92 6.15 14.14 6.81
C ARG A 92 6.37 13.51 5.44
N MET A 93 7.62 13.47 4.96
CA MET A 93 7.98 12.82 3.70
C MET A 93 7.65 11.32 3.73
N ILE A 94 7.95 10.62 4.84
CA ILE A 94 7.59 9.21 5.04
C ILE A 94 6.07 9.00 4.99
N SER A 95 5.29 9.92 5.56
CA SER A 95 3.83 9.84 5.47
C SER A 95 3.32 10.00 4.04
N VAL A 96 3.88 10.95 3.28
CA VAL A 96 3.54 11.15 1.86
C VAL A 96 3.96 9.96 1.00
N THR A 97 5.14 9.38 1.23
CA THR A 97 5.58 8.19 0.47
C THR A 97 4.72 6.97 0.78
N THR A 98 4.26 6.81 2.03
CA THR A 98 3.30 5.77 2.42
C THR A 98 1.96 5.94 1.69
N LEU A 99 1.49 7.19 1.57
CA LEU A 99 0.29 7.51 0.79
C LEU A 99 0.47 7.15 -0.68
N LEU A 100 1.57 7.56 -1.30
CA LEU A 100 1.85 7.23 -2.69
C LEU A 100 1.94 5.71 -2.92
N LEU A 101 2.59 4.97 -2.02
CA LEU A 101 2.66 3.51 -2.10
C LEU A 101 1.27 2.88 -2.05
N SER A 102 0.41 3.32 -1.13
CA SER A 102 -0.97 2.81 -1.03
C SER A 102 -1.81 3.14 -2.26
N LEU A 103 -1.62 4.33 -2.85
CA LEU A 103 -2.29 4.75 -4.07
C LEU A 103 -1.85 3.93 -5.29
N VAL A 104 -0.55 3.72 -5.47
CA VAL A 104 -0.03 2.89 -6.58
C VAL A 104 -0.50 1.44 -6.44
N SER A 105 -0.49 0.90 -5.22
CA SER A 105 -0.96 -0.45 -4.92
C SER A 105 -2.42 -0.67 -5.33
N ILE A 106 -3.32 0.26 -4.99
CA ILE A 106 -4.72 0.15 -5.40
C ILE A 106 -4.92 0.41 -6.90
N ILE A 107 -4.15 1.31 -7.53
CA ILE A 107 -4.23 1.50 -8.99
C ILE A 107 -3.81 0.22 -9.70
N PHE A 108 -2.75 -0.44 -9.24
CA PHE A 108 -2.28 -1.70 -9.78
C PHE A 108 -3.37 -2.78 -9.73
N ILE A 109 -4.04 -2.95 -8.58
CA ILE A 109 -5.09 -3.97 -8.46
C ILE A 109 -6.29 -3.68 -9.36
N VAL A 110 -6.75 -2.42 -9.39
CA VAL A 110 -7.90 -2.03 -10.20
C VAL A 110 -7.62 -2.27 -11.68
N ARG A 111 -6.44 -1.87 -12.15
CA ARG A 111 -6.02 -2.08 -13.55
C ARG A 111 -5.88 -3.56 -13.91
N THR A 112 -5.30 -4.35 -13.01
CA THR A 112 -5.15 -5.79 -13.23
C THR A 112 -6.52 -6.46 -13.35
N LEU A 113 -7.44 -6.14 -12.44
CA LEU A 113 -8.79 -6.72 -12.46
C LEU A 113 -9.61 -6.29 -13.68
N GLN A 114 -9.52 -5.02 -14.10
CA GLN A 114 -10.18 -4.53 -15.33
C GLN A 114 -9.67 -5.17 -16.62
N LEU A 115 -8.44 -5.69 -16.61
CA LEU A 115 -7.89 -6.37 -17.78
C LEU A 115 -8.45 -7.80 -17.92
N ILE A 116 -8.95 -8.38 -16.84
CA ILE A 116 -9.33 -9.79 -16.75
C ILE A 116 -10.85 -9.97 -16.71
N LEU A 117 -11.56 -9.09 -16.01
CA LEU A 117 -13.02 -9.07 -15.85
C LEU A 117 -13.66 -8.12 -16.86
#